data_AF-A0A498H0B1-F1
#
_entry.id   AF-A0A498H0B1-F1
#
_cell.length_a   1.000
_cell.length_b   1.000
_cell.length_c   1.000
_cell.angle_alpha   90.00
_cell.angle_beta   90.00
_cell.angle_gamma   90.00
#
_symmetry.space_group_name_H-M   'P 1'
#
loop_
_entity.id
_entity.type
_entity.pdbx_description
1 polymer ?
#
loop_
_entity_poly.entity_id
_entity_poly.type
_entity_poly.pdbx_seq_one_letter_code
_entity_poly.pdbx_strand_id
1 'polypeptide(L)'
;MSFRMKNDEGFTGLEAAIVLIAFVVVAAVFSYVVLGAGFFTTQKSQEVVHTGVDQASSSMEIIGNTYGIRSAAVQYLQYVKFTIGNTAGGTGLDISKMTVSYSDDTARDADADYQTDSGYDLTDKLYTASATANMQWGVISKINADDDSLLEPGEQFIIGVSVPTSTTVNKPFSINLQPAVGAVFQIKKSVPAYVDKINILY
;
A
#
# COMPACT_ATOMS: atom_id res chain seq x y z
N MET A 1 -23.25 51.02 -76.38
CA MET A 1 -23.35 49.65 -75.84
C MET A 1 -23.12 49.75 -74.35
N SER A 2 -24.20 49.72 -73.55
CA SER A 2 -24.10 49.92 -72.09
C SER A 2 -23.99 48.56 -71.41
N PHE A 3 -22.84 48.28 -70.80
CA PHE A 3 -22.61 47.08 -69.99
C PHE A 3 -23.29 47.29 -68.64
N ARG A 4 -24.36 46.55 -68.35
CA ARG A 4 -25.12 46.64 -67.11
C ARG A 4 -24.48 45.65 -66.12
N MET A 5 -23.63 46.14 -65.21
CA MET A 5 -23.03 45.32 -64.16
C MET A 5 -24.14 44.82 -63.22
N LYS A 6 -24.33 43.50 -63.14
CA LYS A 6 -25.14 42.87 -62.09
C LYS A 6 -24.28 42.83 -60.82
N ASN A 7 -24.80 43.36 -59.72
CA ASN A 7 -24.13 43.35 -58.42
C ASN A 7 -24.33 41.98 -57.76
N ASP A 8 -23.38 41.06 -57.94
CA ASP A 8 -23.31 39.73 -57.27
C ASP A 8 -22.70 39.79 -55.85
N GLU A 9 -22.39 40.99 -55.36
CA GLU A 9 -21.80 41.26 -54.04
C GLU A 9 -22.66 40.72 -52.87
N GLY A 10 -23.99 40.74 -53.00
CA GLY A 10 -24.90 40.22 -51.98
C GLY A 10 -24.98 38.68 -51.92
N PHE A 11 -24.73 37.98 -53.03
CA PHE A 11 -24.78 36.52 -53.10
C PHE A 11 -23.46 35.89 -52.63
N THR A 12 -22.34 36.52 -52.99
CA THR A 12 -20.99 36.16 -52.50
C THR A 12 -20.81 36.45 -51.00
N GLY A 13 -21.46 37.50 -50.47
CA GLY A 13 -21.48 37.79 -49.03
C GLY A 13 -22.27 36.77 -48.20
N LEU A 14 -23.35 36.21 -48.74
CA LEU A 14 -24.13 35.17 -48.07
C LEU A 14 -23.36 33.85 -47.98
N GLU A 15 -22.62 33.48 -49.04
CA GLU A 15 -21.74 32.31 -49.04
C GLU A 15 -20.60 32.47 -48.02
N ALA A 16 -19.96 33.65 -47.97
CA ALA A 16 -18.94 33.96 -46.99
C ALA A 16 -19.47 33.92 -45.54
N ALA A 17 -20.71 34.38 -45.30
CA ALA A 17 -21.34 34.35 -43.98
C ALA A 17 -21.64 32.93 -43.49
N ILE A 18 -22.11 32.04 -44.37
CA ILE A 18 -22.34 30.62 -44.03
C ILE A 18 -21.02 29.95 -43.65
N VAL A 19 -19.95 30.19 -44.41
CA VAL A 19 -18.62 29.68 -44.11
C VAL A 19 -18.12 30.22 -42.78
N LEU A 20 -18.29 31.51 -42.50
CA LEU A 20 -17.91 32.13 -41.23
C LEU A 20 -18.61 31.48 -40.03
N ILE A 21 -19.93 31.24 -40.10
CA ILE A 21 -20.67 30.55 -39.04
C ILE A 21 -20.13 29.12 -38.85
N ALA A 22 -19.89 28.38 -39.93
CA ALA A 22 -19.34 27.03 -39.85
C ALA A 22 -17.95 27.02 -39.16
N PHE A 23 -17.07 27.97 -39.48
CA PHE A 23 -15.78 28.11 -38.81
C PHE A 23 -15.92 28.44 -37.31
N VAL A 24 -16.83 29.33 -36.95
CA VAL A 24 -17.08 29.68 -35.53
C VAL A 24 -17.62 28.48 -34.76
N VAL A 25 -18.55 27.71 -35.36
CA VAL A 25 -19.10 26.50 -34.72
C VAL A 25 -18.02 25.44 -34.54
N VAL A 26 -17.19 25.19 -35.57
CA VAL A 26 -16.06 24.24 -35.46
C VAL A 26 -15.08 24.70 -34.39
N ALA A 27 -14.73 25.99 -34.35
CA ALA A 27 -13.86 26.55 -33.32
C ALA A 27 -14.46 26.42 -31.91
N ALA A 28 -15.77 26.62 -31.74
CA ALA A 28 -16.46 26.48 -30.46
C ALA A 28 -16.48 25.02 -29.98
N VAL A 29 -16.83 24.07 -30.85
CA VAL A 29 -16.82 22.64 -30.52
C VAL A 29 -15.40 22.17 -30.21
N PHE A 30 -14.42 22.61 -31.00
CA PHE A 30 -13.02 22.31 -30.75
C PHE A 30 -12.58 22.86 -29.38
N SER A 31 -12.92 24.11 -29.06
CA SER A 31 -12.59 24.73 -27.78
C SER A 31 -13.24 24.01 -26.59
N TYR A 32 -14.49 23.57 -26.73
CA TYR A 32 -15.18 22.79 -25.70
C TYR A 32 -14.48 21.46 -25.43
N VAL A 33 -14.09 20.73 -26.48
CA VAL A 33 -13.37 19.45 -26.36
C VAL A 33 -11.99 19.67 -25.74
N VAL A 34 -11.25 20.70 -26.17
CA VAL A 34 -9.93 21.03 -25.64
C VAL A 34 -10.01 21.41 -24.16
N LEU A 35 -11.00 22.23 -23.75
CA LEU A 35 -11.21 22.58 -22.35
C LEU A 35 -11.64 21.36 -21.52
N GLY A 36 -12.55 20.53 -22.04
CA GLY A 36 -13.00 19.31 -21.36
C GLY A 36 -11.86 18.32 -21.14
N ALA A 37 -11.04 18.08 -22.17
CA ALA A 37 -9.84 17.27 -22.06
C ALA A 37 -8.81 17.91 -21.11
N GLY A 38 -8.63 19.23 -21.18
CA GLY A 38 -7.73 19.99 -20.32
C GLY A 38 -8.10 19.91 -18.83
N PHE A 39 -9.40 19.97 -18.50
CA PHE A 39 -9.88 19.79 -17.13
C PHE A 39 -9.66 18.37 -16.64
N PHE A 40 -9.96 17.35 -17.45
CA PHE A 40 -9.68 15.96 -17.10
C PHE A 40 -8.20 15.71 -16.85
N THR A 41 -7.32 16.20 -17.74
CA THR A 41 -5.88 16.11 -17.55
C THR A 41 -5.43 16.82 -16.27
N THR A 42 -5.94 18.01 -15.99
CA THR A 42 -5.59 18.76 -14.77
C THR A 42 -6.03 18.02 -13.51
N GLN A 43 -7.25 17.49 -13.47
CA GLN A 43 -7.77 16.70 -12.35
C GLN A 43 -6.93 15.43 -12.15
N LYS A 44 -6.62 14.70 -13.23
CA LYS A 44 -5.80 13.49 -13.14
C LYS A 44 -4.36 13.81 -12.69
N SER A 45 -3.78 14.90 -13.18
CA SER A 45 -2.46 15.36 -12.75
C SER A 45 -2.44 15.70 -11.26
N GLN A 46 -3.48 16.38 -10.75
CA GLN A 46 -3.59 16.65 -9.31
C GLN A 46 -3.68 15.36 -8.49
N GLU A 47 -4.52 14.41 -8.90
CA GLU A 47 -4.66 13.11 -8.24
C GLU A 47 -3.34 12.34 -8.19
N VAL A 48 -2.61 12.26 -9.31
CA VAL A 48 -1.32 11.56 -9.40
C VAL A 48 -0.24 12.26 -8.56
N VAL A 49 -0.24 13.60 -8.51
CA VAL A 49 0.70 14.34 -7.66
C VAL A 49 0.42 14.06 -6.18
N HIS A 50 -0.84 14.11 -5.75
CA HIS A 50 -1.20 13.83 -4.36
C HIS A 50 -0.88 12.39 -3.97
N THR A 51 -1.38 11.42 -4.74
CA THR A 51 -1.11 10.00 -4.47
C THR A 51 0.38 9.64 -4.60
N GLY A 52 1.13 10.32 -5.47
CA GLY A 52 2.57 10.16 -5.58
C GLY A 52 3.33 10.67 -4.37
N VAL A 53 2.90 11.81 -3.79
CA VAL A 53 3.44 12.32 -2.52
C VAL A 53 3.08 11.36 -1.38
N ASP A 54 1.82 10.95 -1.28
CA ASP A 54 1.35 10.03 -0.23
C ASP A 54 2.09 8.69 -0.29
N GLN A 55 2.33 8.15 -1.49
CA GLN A 55 3.12 6.93 -1.71
C GLN A 55 4.59 7.10 -1.26
N ALA A 56 5.18 8.27 -1.48
CA ALA A 56 6.56 8.53 -1.11
C ALA A 56 6.73 8.84 0.39
N SER A 57 5.73 9.46 1.02
CA SER A 57 5.74 9.79 2.45
C SER A 57 5.28 8.64 3.34
N SER A 58 4.44 7.73 2.83
CA SER A 58 3.97 6.56 3.59
C SER A 58 5.12 5.56 3.76
N SER A 59 5.76 5.59 4.92
CA SER A 59 6.82 4.64 5.27
C SER A 59 6.64 4.20 6.70
N MET A 60 6.95 2.93 6.97
CA MET A 60 6.85 2.34 8.29
C MET A 60 8.23 1.93 8.78
N GLU A 61 8.45 2.05 10.08
CA GLU A 61 9.67 1.61 10.75
C GLU A 61 9.38 0.61 11.87
N ILE A 62 10.39 -0.18 12.22
CA ILE A 62 10.34 -1.03 13.40
C ILE A 62 10.87 -0.26 14.60
N ILE A 63 10.05 -0.21 15.64
CA ILE A 63 10.40 0.43 16.90
C ILE A 63 10.93 -0.64 17.86
N GLY A 64 12.22 -0.57 18.15
CA GLY A 64 12.90 -1.47 19.07
C GLY A 64 13.33 -2.79 18.44
N ASN A 65 13.31 -3.86 19.22
CA ASN A 65 13.82 -5.17 18.81
C ASN A 65 12.74 -6.07 18.21
N THR A 66 13.17 -6.95 17.30
CA THR A 66 12.36 -8.07 16.82
C THR A 66 12.51 -9.25 17.76
N TYR A 67 11.42 -9.83 18.22
CA TYR A 67 11.40 -10.95 19.14
C TYR A 67 10.91 -12.23 18.45
N GLY A 68 11.56 -13.34 18.71
CA GLY A 68 11.08 -14.66 18.35
C GLY A 68 10.44 -15.34 19.56
N ILE A 69 9.23 -15.87 19.41
CA ILE A 69 8.46 -16.47 20.49
C ILE A 69 8.15 -17.93 20.18
N ARG A 70 8.28 -18.76 21.22
CA ARG A 70 7.78 -20.14 21.24
C ARG A 70 6.94 -20.40 22.47
N SER A 71 6.05 -21.37 22.36
CA SER A 71 5.35 -21.95 23.50
C SER A 71 6.29 -22.87 24.29
N ALA A 72 5.87 -23.25 25.50
CA ALA A 72 6.63 -24.18 26.33
C ALA A 72 6.59 -25.63 25.81
N ALA A 73 5.67 -25.96 24.89
CA ALA A 73 5.45 -27.31 24.40
C ALA A 73 6.40 -27.72 23.26
N VAL A 74 7.10 -26.75 22.65
CA VAL A 74 7.93 -26.98 21.45
C VAL A 74 9.32 -26.37 21.61
N GLN A 75 10.26 -26.78 20.75
CA GLN A 75 11.66 -26.34 20.74
C GLN A 75 12.05 -25.58 19.46
N TYR A 76 11.06 -25.09 18.71
CA TYR A 76 11.24 -24.30 17.50
C TYR A 76 10.51 -22.96 17.62
N LEU A 77 10.88 -22.00 16.78
CA LEU A 77 10.25 -20.68 16.73
C LEU A 77 8.85 -20.79 16.15
N GLN A 78 7.84 -20.20 16.80
CA GLN A 78 6.45 -20.29 16.32
C GLN A 78 5.95 -19.00 15.69
N TYR A 79 6.28 -17.85 16.29
CA TYR A 79 5.96 -16.57 15.67
C TYR A 79 7.00 -15.51 16.02
N VAL A 80 7.07 -14.50 15.18
CA VAL A 80 7.90 -13.31 15.34
C VAL A 80 7.01 -12.17 15.79
N LYS A 81 7.43 -11.44 16.81
CA LYS A 81 6.76 -10.27 17.37
C LYS A 81 7.65 -9.06 17.25
N PHE A 82 7.14 -8.00 16.66
CA PHE A 82 7.84 -6.71 16.56
C PHE A 82 6.83 -5.58 16.61
N THR A 83 7.32 -4.39 16.96
CA THR A 83 6.50 -3.19 17.01
C THR A 83 6.77 -2.37 15.77
N ILE A 84 5.71 -1.93 15.09
CA ILE A 84 5.78 -1.01 13.97
C ILE A 84 5.26 0.36 14.37
N GLY A 85 5.82 1.40 13.76
CA GLY A 85 5.33 2.76 13.86
C GLY A 85 5.44 3.46 12.50
N ASN A 86 4.70 4.56 12.35
CA ASN A 86 4.84 5.40 11.18
C ASN A 86 6.18 6.14 11.23
N THR A 87 6.85 6.26 10.07
CA THR A 87 8.07 7.07 9.98
C THR A 87 7.74 8.53 10.28
N ALA A 88 8.68 9.27 10.88
CA ALA A 88 8.47 10.68 11.20
C ALA A 88 8.05 11.49 9.95
N GLY A 89 6.88 12.13 10.02
CA GLY A 89 6.31 12.91 8.91
C GLY A 89 5.60 12.08 7.84
N GLY A 90 5.42 10.77 8.05
CA GLY A 90 4.64 9.90 7.19
C GLY A 90 3.14 10.10 7.34
N THR A 91 2.39 9.66 6.34
CA THR A 91 0.92 9.59 6.34
C THR A 91 0.45 8.29 6.98
N GLY A 92 -0.80 8.23 7.47
CA GLY A 92 -1.34 7.04 8.12
C GLY A 92 -1.36 5.82 7.19
N LEU A 93 -1.10 4.63 7.76
CA LEU A 93 -0.97 3.39 7.00
C LEU A 93 -2.06 2.40 7.37
N ASP A 94 -2.93 2.01 6.43
CA ASP A 94 -3.96 1.01 6.69
C ASP A 94 -3.34 -0.39 6.75
N ILE A 95 -3.22 -0.93 7.96
CA ILE A 95 -2.61 -2.23 8.21
C ILE A 95 -3.51 -3.36 7.70
N SER A 96 -4.83 -3.18 7.65
CA SER A 96 -5.74 -4.23 7.19
C SER A 96 -5.58 -4.56 5.69
N LYS A 97 -4.97 -3.65 4.92
CA LYS A 97 -4.68 -3.82 3.49
C LYS A 97 -3.22 -4.17 3.21
N MET A 98 -2.42 -4.41 4.25
CA MET A 98 -1.03 -4.82 4.11
C MET A 98 -0.95 -6.30 3.75
N THR A 99 -0.03 -6.66 2.87
CA THR A 99 0.35 -8.04 2.58
C THR A 99 1.62 -8.37 3.34
N VAL A 100 1.64 -9.52 4.03
CA VAL A 100 2.80 -10.02 4.74
C VAL A 100 3.28 -11.29 4.07
N SER A 101 4.52 -11.27 3.58
CA SER A 101 5.15 -12.46 2.98
C SER A 101 6.29 -12.96 3.85
N TYR A 102 6.56 -14.25 3.77
CA TYR A 102 7.63 -14.92 4.47
C TYR A 102 8.48 -15.75 3.50
N SER A 103 9.78 -15.83 3.76
CA SER A 103 10.67 -16.77 3.08
C SER A 103 11.81 -17.20 3.99
N ASP A 104 12.10 -18.49 3.97
CA ASP A 104 13.39 -19.05 4.37
C ASP A 104 14.00 -19.88 3.22
N ASP A 105 14.98 -20.72 3.56
CA ASP A 105 15.72 -21.62 2.65
C ASP A 105 14.82 -22.73 2.05
N THR A 106 13.72 -23.10 2.72
CA THR A 106 12.90 -24.29 2.42
C THR A 106 11.43 -23.96 2.17
N ALA A 107 10.88 -22.95 2.83
CA ALA A 107 9.48 -22.55 2.80
C ALA A 107 9.33 -21.08 2.39
N ARG A 108 8.25 -20.81 1.67
CA ARG A 108 7.84 -19.46 1.26
C ARG A 108 6.34 -19.35 1.37
N ASP A 109 5.88 -18.20 1.83
CA ASP A 109 4.49 -17.79 1.78
C ASP A 109 4.43 -16.37 1.22
N ALA A 110 3.69 -16.19 0.14
CA ALA A 110 3.59 -14.91 -0.54
C ALA A 110 2.58 -13.97 0.13
N ASP A 111 1.62 -14.52 0.90
CA ASP A 111 0.51 -13.77 1.47
C ASP A 111 -0.03 -14.53 2.69
N ALA A 112 0.63 -14.33 3.83
CA ALA A 112 0.18 -14.88 5.10
C ALA A 112 -1.21 -14.33 5.45
N ASP A 113 -2.08 -15.19 5.98
CA ASP A 113 -3.48 -14.89 6.22
C ASP A 113 -3.65 -13.90 7.39
N TYR A 114 -4.31 -12.77 7.12
CA TYR A 114 -4.55 -11.71 8.11
C TYR A 114 -5.67 -12.11 9.07
N GLN A 115 -5.36 -12.10 10.38
CA GLN A 115 -6.33 -12.36 11.45
C GLN A 115 -6.76 -11.05 12.11
N THR A 116 -8.06 -10.95 12.40
CA THR A 116 -8.68 -9.78 13.05
C THR A 116 -8.74 -9.89 14.57
N ASP A 117 -8.45 -11.07 15.12
CA ASP A 117 -8.32 -11.27 16.57
C ASP A 117 -7.14 -10.46 17.13
N SER A 118 -7.14 -10.24 18.44
CA SER A 118 -6.06 -9.51 19.13
C SER A 118 -5.68 -10.20 20.43
N GLY A 119 -4.59 -9.74 21.06
CA GLY A 119 -4.14 -10.22 22.36
C GLY A 119 -3.91 -11.73 22.39
N TYR A 120 -4.54 -12.40 23.37
CA TYR A 120 -4.37 -13.83 23.60
C TYR A 120 -4.88 -14.67 22.42
N ASP A 121 -6.08 -14.37 21.90
CA ASP A 121 -6.75 -15.16 20.87
C ASP A 121 -5.93 -15.18 19.57
N LEU A 122 -5.34 -14.03 19.19
CA LEU A 122 -4.41 -13.98 18.08
C LEU A 122 -3.16 -14.83 18.35
N THR A 123 -2.53 -14.69 19.51
CA THR A 123 -1.30 -15.46 19.79
C THR A 123 -1.52 -16.96 19.80
N ASP A 124 -2.70 -17.44 20.23
CA ASP A 124 -3.06 -18.86 20.20
C ASP A 124 -3.20 -19.38 18.75
N LYS A 125 -3.84 -18.59 17.88
CA LYS A 125 -3.89 -18.85 16.44
C LYS A 125 -2.50 -18.91 15.81
N LEU A 126 -1.62 -17.94 16.12
CA LEU A 126 -0.26 -17.91 15.60
C LEU A 126 0.56 -19.14 16.01
N TYR A 127 0.37 -19.65 17.24
CA TYR A 127 1.01 -20.90 17.66
C TYR A 127 0.54 -22.11 16.83
N THR A 128 -0.76 -22.18 16.55
CA THR A 128 -1.36 -23.27 15.77
C THR A 128 -0.95 -23.18 14.29
N ALA A 129 -0.97 -21.98 13.72
CA ALA A 129 -0.55 -21.65 12.35
C ALA A 129 0.87 -22.14 12.03
N SER A 130 1.80 -21.94 12.97
CA SER A 130 3.18 -22.41 12.85
C SER A 130 3.27 -23.93 12.65
N ALA A 131 2.48 -24.70 13.40
CA ALA A 131 2.50 -26.16 13.38
C ALA A 131 1.86 -26.74 12.11
N THR A 132 0.87 -26.06 11.54
CA THR A 132 0.16 -26.48 10.33
C THR A 132 0.77 -25.93 9.04
N ALA A 133 1.81 -25.09 9.14
CA ALA A 133 2.40 -24.34 8.03
C ALA A 133 1.39 -23.48 7.24
N ASN A 134 0.28 -23.09 7.90
CA ASN A 134 -0.66 -22.11 7.38
C ASN A 134 -0.32 -20.76 8.00
N MET A 135 0.51 -19.96 7.34
CA MET A 135 1.08 -18.76 7.94
C MET A 135 -0.01 -17.70 8.13
N GLN A 136 -0.13 -17.23 9.36
CA GLN A 136 -1.03 -16.18 9.79
C GLN A 136 -0.26 -15.01 10.39
N TRP A 137 -0.85 -13.82 10.33
CA TRP A 137 -0.34 -12.64 11.01
C TRP A 137 -1.48 -11.74 11.48
N GLY A 138 -1.17 -10.79 12.37
CA GLY A 138 -2.15 -9.80 12.82
C GLY A 138 -1.58 -8.82 13.84
N VAL A 139 -2.45 -7.94 14.33
CA VAL A 139 -2.11 -6.94 15.36
C VAL A 139 -2.41 -7.51 16.75
N ILE A 140 -1.36 -7.82 17.51
CA ILE A 140 -1.48 -8.33 18.88
C ILE A 140 -2.03 -7.25 19.81
N SER A 141 -1.51 -6.04 19.72
CA SER A 141 -1.95 -4.91 20.54
C SER A 141 -1.56 -3.59 19.91
N LYS A 142 -2.31 -2.54 20.19
CA LYS A 142 -2.02 -1.18 19.76
C LYS A 142 -1.61 -0.31 20.95
N ILE A 143 -0.75 0.68 20.71
CA ILE A 143 -0.24 1.63 21.70
C ILE A 143 -0.54 3.04 21.21
N ASN A 144 -1.12 3.86 22.08
CA ASN A 144 -1.52 5.24 21.77
C ASN A 144 -2.43 5.34 20.53
N ALA A 145 -3.25 4.32 20.29
CA ALA A 145 -4.09 4.22 19.11
C ALA A 145 -5.57 4.15 19.47
N ASP A 146 -6.42 4.36 18.48
CA ASP A 146 -7.86 4.19 18.59
C ASP A 146 -8.33 2.77 18.14
N ASP A 147 -9.63 2.62 17.91
CA ASP A 147 -10.26 1.35 17.57
C ASP A 147 -10.02 0.93 16.11
N ASP A 148 -9.45 1.77 15.26
CA ASP A 148 -9.28 1.51 13.83
C ASP A 148 -7.98 0.75 13.48
N SER A 149 -7.82 0.33 12.23
CA SER A 149 -6.61 -0.40 11.78
C SER A 149 -5.61 0.50 11.04
N LEU A 150 -5.73 1.81 11.20
CA LEU A 150 -4.87 2.81 10.59
C LEU A 150 -3.73 3.11 11.55
N LEU A 151 -2.48 2.91 11.10
CA LEU A 151 -1.31 3.28 11.88
C LEU A 151 -0.98 4.76 11.63
N GLU A 152 -1.36 5.62 12.56
CA GLU A 152 -1.17 7.06 12.46
C GLU A 152 0.17 7.55 13.07
N PRO A 153 0.63 8.77 12.73
CA PRO A 153 1.81 9.36 13.38
C PRO A 153 1.68 9.43 14.90
N GLY A 154 2.58 8.74 15.60
CA GLY A 154 2.60 8.68 17.07
C GLY A 154 1.92 7.44 17.66
N GLU A 155 1.31 6.60 16.83
CA GLU A 155 0.79 5.30 17.22
C GLU A 155 1.81 4.19 17.01
N GLN A 156 1.67 3.08 17.73
CA GLN A 156 2.51 1.90 17.52
C GLN A 156 1.68 0.63 17.58
N PHE A 157 1.84 -0.25 16.60
CA PHE A 157 1.15 -1.54 16.57
C PHE A 157 2.15 -2.66 16.82
N ILE A 158 1.80 -3.58 17.71
CA ILE A 158 2.59 -4.79 17.94
C ILE A 158 2.07 -5.87 17.01
N ILE A 159 2.88 -6.25 16.03
CA ILE A 159 2.54 -7.26 15.03
C ILE A 159 3.08 -8.62 15.46
N GLY A 160 2.26 -9.65 15.25
CA GLY A 160 2.67 -11.04 15.32
C GLY A 160 2.58 -11.69 13.94
N VAL A 161 3.65 -12.38 13.53
CA VAL A 161 3.70 -13.15 12.27
C VAL A 161 4.13 -14.57 12.62
N SER A 162 3.26 -15.55 12.39
CA SER A 162 3.63 -16.96 12.57
C SER A 162 4.70 -17.36 11.56
N VAL A 163 5.53 -18.34 11.92
CA VAL A 163 6.60 -18.87 11.07
C VAL A 163 6.52 -20.39 11.03
N PRO A 164 6.87 -21.03 9.89
CA PRO A 164 6.79 -22.48 9.76
C PRO A 164 7.84 -23.18 10.62
N THR A 165 7.67 -24.49 10.83
CA THR A 165 8.65 -25.31 11.55
C THR A 165 10.01 -25.43 10.85
N SER A 166 10.11 -25.06 9.57
CA SER A 166 11.37 -24.96 8.82
C SER A 166 12.27 -23.81 9.31
N THR A 167 11.72 -22.83 10.04
CA THR A 167 12.45 -21.71 10.64
C THR A 167 13.30 -22.16 11.82
N THR A 168 14.41 -22.83 11.50
CA THR A 168 15.28 -23.51 12.46
C THR A 168 16.49 -22.65 12.85
N VAL A 169 17.17 -23.05 13.92
CA VAL A 169 18.34 -22.35 14.46
C VAL A 169 19.45 -22.14 13.42
N ASN A 170 20.12 -21.01 13.50
CA ASN A 170 21.21 -20.58 12.60
C ASN A 170 20.82 -20.48 11.11
N LYS A 171 19.53 -20.48 10.79
CA LYS A 171 19.03 -20.23 9.43
C LYS A 171 18.50 -18.80 9.33
N PRO A 172 18.81 -18.08 8.24
CA PRO A 172 18.21 -16.78 7.97
C PRO A 172 16.78 -16.98 7.45
N PHE A 173 15.91 -16.05 7.81
CA PHE A 173 14.58 -15.92 7.23
C PHE A 173 14.29 -14.43 6.97
N SER A 174 13.28 -14.19 6.15
CA SER A 174 12.81 -12.85 5.83
C SER A 174 11.29 -12.77 5.96
N ILE A 175 10.81 -11.67 6.51
CA ILE A 175 9.40 -11.27 6.51
C ILE A 175 9.33 -9.93 5.78
N ASN A 176 8.50 -9.81 4.75
CA ASN A 176 8.25 -8.53 4.07
C ASN A 176 6.86 -8.03 4.43
N LEU A 177 6.79 -6.75 4.78
CA LEU A 177 5.58 -6.01 5.09
C LEU A 177 5.35 -5.06 3.93
N GLN A 178 4.36 -5.37 3.09
CA GLN A 178 4.02 -4.57 1.92
C GLN A 178 2.67 -3.88 2.15
N PRO A 179 2.66 -2.59 2.51
CA PRO A 179 1.40 -1.87 2.62
C PRO A 179 0.76 -1.62 1.25
N ALA A 180 -0.53 -1.28 1.25
CA ALA A 180 -1.26 -0.89 0.05
C ALA A 180 -0.71 0.39 -0.59
N VAL A 181 -0.27 1.34 0.25
CA VAL A 181 0.37 2.60 -0.15
C VAL A 181 1.63 2.76 0.71
N GLY A 182 2.77 3.04 0.09
CA GLY A 182 4.05 3.23 0.76
C GLY A 182 5.15 2.26 0.38
N ALA A 183 6.26 2.36 1.12
CA ALA A 183 7.43 1.52 0.93
C ALA A 183 7.27 0.13 1.56
N VAL A 184 7.78 -0.89 0.88
CA VAL A 184 7.90 -2.25 1.43
C VAL A 184 9.00 -2.27 2.47
N PHE A 185 8.68 -2.79 3.66
CA PHE A 185 9.65 -2.99 4.72
C PHE A 185 10.04 -4.46 4.82
N GLN A 186 11.34 -4.77 4.82
CA GLN A 186 11.84 -6.14 4.95
C GLN A 186 12.56 -6.35 6.29
N ILE A 187 12.11 -7.35 7.02
CA ILE A 187 12.76 -7.88 8.21
C ILE A 187 13.59 -9.09 7.78
N LYS A 188 14.92 -9.00 7.84
CA LYS A 188 15.80 -10.15 7.63
C LYS A 188 16.53 -10.46 8.93
N LYS A 189 16.28 -11.65 9.47
CA LYS A 189 16.80 -12.08 10.79
C LYS A 189 17.27 -13.52 10.72
N SER A 190 18.03 -13.95 11.72
CA SER A 190 18.36 -15.36 11.92
C SER A 190 17.92 -15.85 13.29
N VAL A 191 17.46 -17.09 13.36
CA VAL A 191 17.13 -17.73 14.63
C VAL A 191 18.45 -18.02 15.37
N PRO A 192 18.59 -17.61 16.64
CA PRO A 192 19.81 -17.90 17.42
C PRO A 192 20.01 -19.41 17.61
N ALA A 193 21.25 -19.80 17.94
CA ALA A 193 21.62 -21.21 18.13
C ALA A 193 20.83 -21.93 19.25
N TYR A 194 20.32 -21.18 20.22
CA TYR A 194 19.47 -21.67 21.30
C TYR A 194 18.15 -20.88 21.31
N VAL A 195 17.02 -21.59 21.40
CA VAL A 195 15.67 -21.00 21.36
C VAL A 195 15.06 -21.05 22.76
N ASP A 196 15.12 -19.94 23.49
CA ASP A 196 14.34 -19.75 24.72
C ASP A 196 12.86 -19.43 24.38
N LYS A 197 11.99 -19.33 25.38
CA LYS A 197 10.58 -18.97 25.21
C LYS A 197 10.42 -17.65 24.45
N ILE A 198 11.32 -16.70 24.72
CA ILE A 198 11.41 -15.40 24.06
C ILE A 198 12.87 -15.15 23.72
N ASN A 199 13.16 -14.88 22.46
CA ASN A 199 14.51 -14.57 21.98
C ASN A 199 14.51 -13.20 21.30
N ILE A 200 15.57 -12.42 21.48
CA ILE A 200 15.83 -11.26 20.62
C ILE A 200 16.45 -11.80 19.33
N LEU A 201 15.90 -11.39 18.18
CA LEU A 201 16.38 -11.78 16.87
C LEU A 201 17.27 -10.67 16.30
N TYR A 202 18.46 -11.07 15.85
CA TYR A 202 19.47 -10.18 15.29
C TYR A 202 19.49 -10.23 13.78
#